data_AF-A0A4Q3JBG0-F1
#
_entry.id   AF-A0A4Q3JBG0-F1
#
_cell.length_a   1.000
_cell.length_b   1.000
_cell.length_c   1.000
_cell.angle_alpha   90.00
_cell.angle_beta   90.00
_cell.angle_gamma   90.00
#
_symmetry.space_group_name_H-M   'P 1'
#
loop_
_entity.id
_entity.type
_entity.pdbx_description
1 polymer ?
#
loop_
_entity_poly.entity_id
_entity_poly.type
_entity_poly.pdbx_seq_one_letter_code
_entity_poly.pdbx_strand_id
1 'polypeptide(L)'
;MNYDTRPWRLVLAAVSVSTALRAQGPAPAAPAQLEEAQRRYQRARELYDENNFSAALVEMRRSYELSRSYKLLYDIGQICYQTHDYPCALQSFGRFLQDGKQEITPARRDEVQAEIGRLKGRVATVRVTAAAGAEVQLDDAPLGAAPLGEPVMIGAGRHRLTARLTGREAVTRVVDVAGGDTLDVSLVEA
;
A
#
# COMPACT_ATOMS: atom_id res chain seq x y z
N MET A 1 -10.44 79.92 -26.16
CA MET A 1 -9.08 79.65 -26.66
C MET A 1 -8.81 78.16 -26.47
N ASN A 2 -8.75 77.43 -27.59
CA ASN A 2 -8.37 76.01 -27.68
C ASN A 2 -6.87 75.82 -27.43
N TYR A 3 -6.48 74.72 -26.78
CA TYR A 3 -5.34 73.89 -27.21
C TYR A 3 -5.54 72.40 -26.81
N ASP A 4 -5.88 71.62 -27.84
CA ASP A 4 -5.48 70.24 -28.19
C ASP A 4 -3.99 69.94 -27.85
N THR A 5 -3.41 68.73 -27.71
CA THR A 5 -3.79 67.30 -27.60
C THR A 5 -2.50 66.47 -27.33
N ARG A 6 -2.66 65.22 -26.83
CA ARG A 6 -1.89 63.97 -27.19
C ARG A 6 -0.63 63.54 -26.38
N PRO A 7 -0.29 62.22 -26.32
CA PRO A 7 -0.45 61.41 -25.11
C PRO A 7 0.81 60.63 -24.62
N TRP A 8 0.79 60.23 -23.35
CA TRP A 8 1.73 59.32 -22.69
C TRP A 8 1.73 57.91 -23.31
N ARG A 9 2.91 57.41 -23.69
CA ARG A 9 3.17 55.99 -23.97
C ARG A 9 3.99 55.41 -22.81
N LEU A 10 3.42 54.52 -22.02
CA LEU A 10 4.20 53.66 -21.11
C LEU A 10 4.46 52.31 -21.78
N VAL A 11 5.73 51.96 -21.85
CA VAL A 11 6.23 50.63 -22.24
C VAL A 11 6.19 49.74 -20.99
N LEU A 12 5.38 48.68 -21.00
CA LEU A 12 5.36 47.66 -19.95
C LEU A 12 6.40 46.59 -20.28
N ALA A 13 7.45 46.49 -19.46
CA ALA A 13 8.41 45.39 -19.48
C ALA A 13 7.80 44.15 -18.81
N ALA A 14 7.73 43.04 -19.54
CA ALA A 14 7.25 41.77 -19.01
C ALA A 14 8.38 41.06 -18.26
N VAL A 15 8.25 40.94 -16.93
CA VAL A 15 9.13 40.11 -16.10
C VAL A 15 8.55 38.71 -16.02
N SER A 16 9.23 37.74 -16.62
CA SER A 16 8.87 36.32 -16.56
C SER A 16 9.38 35.71 -15.24
N VAL A 17 8.50 35.53 -14.26
CA VAL A 17 8.82 34.81 -13.02
C VAL A 17 8.68 33.32 -13.27
N SER A 18 9.80 32.60 -13.32
CA SER A 18 9.82 31.13 -13.40
C SER A 18 9.56 30.54 -12.01
N THR A 19 8.37 29.97 -11.80
CA THR A 19 8.03 29.25 -10.56
C THR A 19 8.69 27.86 -10.56
N ALA A 20 9.79 27.74 -9.83
CA ALA A 20 10.38 26.44 -9.50
C ALA A 20 9.42 25.68 -8.56
N LEU A 21 8.83 24.59 -9.05
CA LEU A 21 7.95 23.72 -8.27
C LEU A 21 8.78 22.92 -7.25
N ARG A 22 8.85 23.42 -6.02
CA ARG A 22 9.52 22.74 -4.91
C ARG A 22 8.65 21.54 -4.52
N ALA A 23 9.17 20.32 -4.65
CA ALA A 23 8.55 19.11 -4.13
C ALA A 23 8.43 19.21 -2.60
N GLN A 24 7.28 19.68 -2.13
CA GLN A 24 6.96 19.72 -0.70
C GLN A 24 6.63 18.29 -0.29
N GLY A 25 7.46 17.71 0.58
CA GLY A 25 7.16 16.44 1.23
C GLY A 25 5.80 16.50 1.94
N PRO A 26 5.16 15.35 2.20
CA PRO A 26 3.84 15.32 2.80
C PRO A 26 3.81 16.13 4.11
N ALA A 27 2.90 17.09 4.20
CA ALA A 27 2.72 17.92 5.38
C ALA A 27 2.41 17.05 6.62
N PRO A 28 2.91 17.43 7.81
CA PRO A 28 2.56 16.76 9.06
C PRO A 28 1.05 16.81 9.30
N ALA A 29 0.51 15.78 9.96
CA ALA A 29 -0.92 15.66 10.22
C ALA A 29 -1.41 16.81 11.13
N ALA A 30 -2.59 17.35 10.83
CA ALA A 30 -3.21 18.38 11.65
C ALA A 30 -3.69 17.80 13.00
N PRO A 31 -3.77 18.59 14.09
CA PRO A 31 -4.20 18.10 15.41
C PRO A 31 -5.53 17.32 15.39
N ALA A 32 -6.53 17.82 14.66
CA ALA A 32 -7.81 17.14 14.51
C ALA A 32 -7.70 15.75 13.83
N GLN A 33 -6.74 15.57 12.91
CA GLN A 33 -6.47 14.28 12.28
C GLN A 33 -5.82 13.30 13.26
N LEU A 34 -4.95 13.80 14.15
CA LEU A 34 -4.34 12.98 15.19
C LEU A 34 -5.35 12.54 16.25
N GLU A 35 -6.28 13.41 16.64
CA GLU A 35 -7.39 13.05 17.53
C GLU A 35 -8.31 11.99 16.90
N GLU A 36 -8.66 12.14 15.62
CA GLU A 36 -9.42 11.11 14.90
C GLU A 36 -8.63 9.80 14.79
N ALA A 37 -7.33 9.87 14.49
CA ALA A 37 -6.47 8.69 14.45
C ALA A 37 -6.47 7.94 15.80
N GLN A 38 -6.46 8.66 16.91
CA GLN A 38 -6.53 8.08 18.25
C GLN A 38 -7.88 7.42 18.52
N ARG A 39 -9.00 8.04 18.13
CA ARG A 39 -10.33 7.42 18.23
C ARG A 39 -10.41 6.12 17.40
N ARG A 40 -9.91 6.15 16.18
CA ARG A 40 -9.83 4.97 15.29
C ARG A 40 -8.98 3.86 15.90
N TYR A 41 -7.83 4.22 16.48
CA TYR A 41 -6.98 3.26 17.19
C TYR A 41 -7.69 2.61 18.37
N GLN A 42 -8.36 3.40 19.22
CA GLN A 42 -9.13 2.88 20.35
C GLN A 42 -10.22 1.90 19.90
N ARG A 43 -10.97 2.27 18.85
CA ARG A 43 -11.99 1.37 18.28
C ARG A 43 -11.39 0.08 17.72
N ALA A 44 -10.23 0.16 17.07
CA ALA A 44 -9.53 -1.02 16.58
C ALA A 44 -9.13 -1.97 17.73
N ARG A 45 -8.71 -1.43 18.89
CA ARG A 45 -8.37 -2.23 20.08
C ARG A 45 -9.59 -2.93 20.66
N GLU A 46 -10.72 -2.24 20.80
CA GLU A 46 -11.99 -2.84 21.25
C GLU A 46 -12.40 -4.00 20.34
N LEU A 47 -12.40 -3.78 19.02
CA LEU A 47 -12.73 -4.82 18.05
C LEU A 47 -11.75 -5.99 18.06
N TYR A 48 -10.47 -5.73 18.33
CA TYR A 48 -9.46 -6.76 18.49
C TYR A 48 -9.76 -7.64 19.71
N ASP A 49 -10.08 -7.03 20.84
CA ASP A 49 -10.41 -7.74 22.08
C ASP A 49 -11.71 -8.55 21.95
N GLU A 50 -12.63 -8.12 21.08
CA GLU A 50 -13.82 -8.86 20.64
C GLU A 50 -13.53 -10.01 19.65
N ASN A 51 -12.27 -10.22 19.25
CA ASN A 51 -11.83 -11.12 18.17
C ASN A 51 -12.42 -10.79 16.79
N ASN A 52 -12.95 -9.58 16.61
CA ASN A 52 -13.41 -9.07 15.31
C ASN A 52 -12.22 -8.48 14.53
N PHE A 53 -11.27 -9.34 14.17
CA PHE A 53 -9.98 -8.94 13.58
C PHE A 53 -10.13 -8.22 12.24
N SER A 54 -11.12 -8.59 11.41
CA SER A 54 -11.36 -7.94 10.12
C SER A 54 -11.77 -6.49 10.31
N ALA A 55 -12.71 -6.20 11.22
CA ALA A 55 -13.11 -4.84 11.54
C ALA A 55 -11.99 -4.06 12.26
N ALA A 56 -11.27 -4.72 13.17
CA ALA A 56 -10.11 -4.13 13.85
C ALA A 56 -9.04 -3.68 12.85
N LEU A 57 -8.75 -4.49 11.82
CA LEU A 57 -7.78 -4.16 10.78
C LEU A 57 -8.19 -2.90 10.00
N VAL A 58 -9.48 -2.76 9.69
CA VAL A 58 -9.99 -1.57 8.98
C VAL A 58 -9.77 -0.31 9.81
N GLU A 59 -10.18 -0.32 11.08
CA GLU A 59 -10.01 0.84 11.96
C GLU A 59 -8.53 1.16 12.22
N MET A 60 -7.68 0.13 12.37
CA MET A 60 -6.24 0.29 12.53
C MET A 60 -5.59 0.92 11.30
N ARG A 61 -5.99 0.50 10.09
CA ARG A 61 -5.51 1.11 8.84
C ARG A 61 -5.94 2.57 8.71
N ARG A 62 -7.18 2.91 9.08
CA ARG A 62 -7.63 4.32 9.10
C ARG A 62 -6.82 5.16 10.09
N SER A 63 -6.52 4.63 11.27
CA SER A 63 -5.63 5.29 12.22
C SER A 63 -4.23 5.52 11.64
N TYR A 64 -3.68 4.54 10.94
CA TYR A 64 -2.40 4.66 10.25
C TYR A 64 -2.42 5.69 9.11
N GLU A 65 -3.47 5.71 8.28
CA GLU A 65 -3.62 6.68 7.19
C GLU A 65 -3.61 8.14 7.69
N LEU A 66 -4.25 8.38 8.84
CA LEU A 66 -4.37 9.71 9.44
C LEU A 66 -3.10 10.13 10.19
N SER A 67 -2.51 9.23 10.98
CA SER A 67 -1.34 9.55 11.81
C SER A 67 0.00 9.38 11.10
N ARG A 68 0.05 8.49 10.09
CA ARG A 68 1.27 7.99 9.43
C ARG A 68 2.32 7.46 10.41
N SER A 69 1.90 7.04 11.60
CA SER A 69 2.80 6.53 12.63
C SER A 69 3.30 5.14 12.26
N TYR A 70 4.61 4.97 12.08
CA TYR A 70 5.20 3.65 11.77
C TYR A 70 4.90 2.61 12.87
N LYS A 71 4.67 3.05 14.12
CA LYS A 71 4.40 2.15 15.25
C LYS A 71 3.14 1.29 15.01
N LEU A 72 2.13 1.86 14.36
CA LEU A 72 0.88 1.16 14.03
C LEU A 72 1.08 0.04 13.00
N LEU A 73 2.17 0.05 12.22
CA LEU A 73 2.46 -1.03 11.28
C LEU A 73 2.72 -2.35 11.99
N TYR A 74 3.23 -2.32 13.23
CA TYR A 74 3.37 -3.55 14.02
C TYR A 74 2.01 -4.12 14.40
N ASP A 75 1.08 -3.28 14.87
CA ASP A 75 -0.27 -3.72 15.23
C ASP A 75 -1.04 -4.23 14.00
N ILE A 76 -0.93 -3.54 12.85
CA ILE A 76 -1.49 -4.00 11.57
C ILE A 76 -0.93 -5.38 11.22
N GLY A 77 0.39 -5.57 11.35
CA GLY A 77 1.04 -6.85 11.07
C GLY A 77 0.53 -7.97 11.98
N GLN A 78 0.32 -7.68 13.28
CA GLN A 78 -0.23 -8.64 14.22
C GLN A 78 -1.68 -9.01 13.91
N ILE A 79 -2.53 -8.03 13.57
CA ILE A 79 -3.92 -8.31 13.18
C ILE A 79 -3.97 -9.17 11.91
N CYS A 80 -3.15 -8.84 10.91
CA CYS A 80 -3.03 -9.64 9.68
C CYS A 80 -2.54 -11.07 9.96
N TYR A 81 -1.66 -11.26 10.94
CA TYR A 81 -1.26 -12.60 11.39
C TYR A 81 -2.46 -13.39 11.93
N GLN A 82 -3.29 -12.79 12.79
CA GLN A 82 -4.47 -13.45 13.36
C GLN A 82 -5.47 -13.88 12.28
N THR A 83 -5.61 -13.10 11.21
CA THR A 83 -6.48 -13.42 10.07
C THR A 83 -5.82 -14.31 9.03
N HIS A 84 -4.60 -14.81 9.28
CA HIS A 84 -3.82 -15.64 8.35
C HIS A 84 -3.47 -14.93 7.02
N ASP A 85 -3.58 -13.60 6.98
CA ASP A 85 -3.09 -12.78 5.87
C ASP A 85 -1.58 -12.53 6.07
N TYR A 86 -0.82 -13.61 5.89
CA TYR A 86 0.64 -13.58 6.07
C TYR A 86 1.37 -12.64 5.09
N PRO A 87 0.93 -12.46 3.83
CA PRO A 87 1.48 -11.41 2.97
C PRO A 87 1.32 -10.01 3.57
N CYS A 88 0.13 -9.66 4.08
CA CYS A 88 -0.07 -8.39 4.79
C CYS A 88 0.85 -8.26 6.01
N ALA A 89 0.94 -9.32 6.82
CA ALA A 89 1.76 -9.31 8.03
C ALA A 89 3.24 -9.06 7.70
N LEU A 90 3.77 -9.80 6.73
CA LEU A 90 5.15 -9.68 6.28
C LEU A 90 5.46 -8.28 5.73
N GLN A 91 4.56 -7.73 4.91
CA GLN A 91 4.70 -6.37 4.38
C GLN A 91 4.68 -5.34 5.52
N SER A 92 3.77 -5.47 6.47
CA SER A 92 3.60 -4.50 7.56
C SER A 92 4.80 -4.51 8.51
N PHE A 93 5.34 -5.68 8.87
CA PHE A 93 6.56 -5.78 9.66
C PHE A 93 7.80 -5.28 8.91
N GLY A 94 7.91 -5.56 7.61
CA GLY A 94 8.97 -5.00 6.77
C GLY A 94 8.95 -3.47 6.77
N ARG A 95 7.77 -2.86 6.58
CA ARG A 95 7.59 -1.41 6.63
C ARG A 95 7.83 -0.83 8.02
N PHE A 96 7.42 -1.53 9.09
CA PHE A 96 7.73 -1.12 10.47
C PHE A 96 9.24 -0.92 10.64
N LEU A 97 10.05 -1.90 10.23
CA LEU A 97 11.51 -1.83 10.33
C LEU A 97 12.12 -0.74 9.42
N GLN A 98 11.58 -0.58 8.21
CA GLN A 98 12.03 0.41 7.22
C GLN A 98 11.74 1.84 7.65
N ASP A 99 10.53 2.09 8.17
CA ASP A 99 10.05 3.43 8.50
C ASP A 99 10.55 3.87 9.88
N GLY A 100 10.59 2.96 10.86
CA GLY A 100 11.02 3.28 12.23
C GLY A 100 12.53 3.45 12.39
N LYS A 101 13.36 2.88 11.51
CA LYS A 101 14.83 3.08 11.45
C LYS A 101 15.46 3.09 12.86
N GLN A 102 16.24 4.12 13.20
CA GLN A 102 16.99 4.21 14.47
C GLN A 102 16.10 4.40 15.71
N GLU A 103 14.80 4.69 15.55
CA GLU A 103 13.88 4.79 16.69
C GLU A 103 13.51 3.42 17.27
N ILE A 104 13.70 2.35 16.51
CA ILE A 104 13.47 0.98 16.95
C ILE A 104 14.70 0.49 17.70
N THR A 105 14.52 0.07 18.95
CA THR A 105 15.60 -0.50 19.76
C THR A 105 16.18 -1.76 19.09
N PRO A 106 17.47 -2.09 19.29
CA PRO A 106 18.07 -3.29 18.70
C PRO A 106 17.29 -4.57 19.04
N ALA A 107 16.92 -4.75 20.31
CA ALA A 107 16.14 -5.93 20.74
C ALA A 107 14.79 -6.05 20.02
N ARG A 108 14.07 -4.93 19.82
CA ARG A 108 12.80 -4.94 19.11
C ARG A 108 12.97 -5.20 17.62
N ARG A 109 14.06 -4.70 17.03
CA ARG A 109 14.42 -5.00 15.64
C ARG A 109 14.65 -6.50 15.45
N ASP A 110 15.44 -7.11 16.33
CA ASP A 110 15.76 -8.55 16.27
C ASP A 110 14.49 -9.41 16.41
N GLU A 111 13.59 -9.05 17.33
CA GLU A 111 12.30 -9.72 17.51
C GLU A 111 11.46 -9.69 16.22
N VAL A 112 11.31 -8.51 15.60
CA VAL A 112 10.51 -8.35 14.38
C VAL A 112 11.19 -9.03 13.19
N GLN A 113 12.51 -9.03 13.10
CA GLN A 113 13.26 -9.76 12.08
C GLN A 113 13.07 -11.28 12.21
N ALA A 114 13.03 -11.81 13.44
CA ALA A 114 12.72 -13.21 13.68
C ALA A 114 11.28 -13.57 13.24
N GLU A 115 10.30 -12.69 13.50
CA GLU A 115 8.92 -12.87 13.03
C GLU A 115 8.84 -12.88 11.50
N ILE A 116 9.50 -11.93 10.83
CA ILE A 116 9.64 -11.91 9.37
C ILE A 116 10.25 -13.23 8.86
N GLY A 117 11.29 -13.74 9.53
CA GLY A 117 11.92 -15.01 9.19
C GLY A 117 10.94 -16.18 9.24
N ARG A 118 10.11 -16.26 10.28
CA ARG A 118 9.06 -17.28 10.42
C ARG A 118 7.99 -17.15 9.33
N LEU A 119 7.56 -15.93 9.03
CA LEU A 119 6.48 -15.67 8.06
C LEU A 119 6.88 -15.94 6.62
N LYS A 120 8.16 -15.82 6.26
CA LYS A 120 8.66 -16.18 4.92
C LYS A 120 8.33 -17.62 4.53
N GLY A 121 8.31 -18.54 5.51
CA GLY A 121 7.90 -19.93 5.30
C GLY A 121 6.38 -20.15 5.21
N ARG A 122 5.57 -19.08 5.21
CA ARG A 122 4.09 -19.14 5.11
C ARG A 122 3.54 -18.38 3.91
N VAL A 123 4.42 -17.82 3.08
CA VAL A 123 4.05 -17.10 1.86
C VAL A 123 4.81 -17.67 0.67
N ALA A 124 4.21 -17.60 -0.51
CA ALA A 124 4.85 -17.89 -1.79
C ALA A 124 4.99 -16.60 -2.61
N THR A 125 5.91 -16.61 -3.56
CA THR A 125 6.09 -15.52 -4.53
C THR A 125 5.65 -15.98 -5.91
N VAL A 126 4.70 -15.27 -6.52
CA VAL A 126 4.16 -15.62 -7.84
C VAL A 126 4.39 -14.49 -8.83
N ARG A 127 5.07 -14.80 -9.93
CA ARG A 127 5.17 -13.91 -11.09
C ARG A 127 4.05 -14.22 -12.06
N VAL A 128 3.15 -13.27 -12.24
CA VAL A 128 2.01 -13.41 -13.15
C VAL A 128 2.34 -12.79 -14.50
N THR A 129 2.16 -13.56 -15.57
CA THR A 129 2.20 -13.07 -16.95
C THR A 129 0.79 -13.11 -17.53
N ALA A 130 0.34 -11.98 -18.08
CA ALA A 130 -0.96 -11.85 -18.74
C ALA A 130 -0.86 -10.85 -19.89
N ALA A 131 -1.89 -10.78 -20.73
CA ALA A 131 -1.96 -9.80 -21.80
C ALA A 131 -1.86 -8.36 -21.25
N ALA A 132 -1.14 -7.48 -21.95
CA ALA A 132 -0.99 -6.08 -21.52
C ALA A 132 -2.36 -5.39 -21.37
N GLY A 133 -2.55 -4.68 -20.26
CA GLY A 133 -3.80 -4.03 -19.89
C GLY A 133 -4.86 -4.96 -19.29
N ALA A 134 -4.61 -6.26 -19.16
CA ALA A 134 -5.55 -7.17 -18.52
C ALA A 134 -5.59 -6.93 -17.00
N GLU A 135 -6.79 -6.83 -16.43
CA GLU A 135 -7.01 -6.77 -14.99
C GLU A 135 -6.73 -8.14 -14.36
N VAL A 136 -5.76 -8.19 -13.45
CA VAL A 136 -5.37 -9.40 -12.73
C VAL A 136 -5.98 -9.38 -11.33
N GLN A 137 -6.51 -10.53 -10.91
CA GLN A 137 -7.11 -10.74 -9.59
C GLN A 137 -6.54 -11.99 -8.93
N LEU A 138 -6.42 -11.94 -7.59
CA LEU A 138 -6.11 -13.07 -6.71
C LEU A 138 -7.29 -13.27 -5.77
N ASP A 139 -7.93 -14.45 -5.83
CA ASP A 139 -9.12 -14.76 -5.01
C ASP A 139 -10.18 -13.65 -5.07
N ASP A 140 -10.42 -13.16 -6.29
CA ASP A 140 -11.31 -12.03 -6.64
C ASP A 140 -10.86 -10.65 -6.15
N ALA A 141 -9.78 -10.56 -5.36
CA ALA A 141 -9.18 -9.28 -5.00
C ALA A 141 -8.30 -8.73 -6.14
N PRO A 142 -8.44 -7.44 -6.52
CA PRO A 142 -7.67 -6.87 -7.62
C PRO A 142 -6.18 -6.70 -7.27
N LEU A 143 -5.31 -7.18 -8.17
CA LEU A 143 -3.86 -6.98 -8.11
C LEU A 143 -3.40 -5.82 -9.00
N GLY A 144 -4.22 -5.41 -9.97
CA GLY A 144 -3.93 -4.32 -10.92
C GLY A 144 -3.93 -4.80 -12.37
N ALA A 145 -3.53 -3.92 -13.29
CA ALA A 145 -3.43 -4.23 -14.71
C ALA A 145 -2.05 -4.80 -15.05
N ALA A 146 -2.00 -5.81 -15.93
CA ALA A 146 -0.77 -6.40 -16.40
C ALA A 146 -0.02 -5.49 -17.39
N PRO A 147 1.32 -5.55 -17.44
CA PRO A 147 2.20 -6.34 -16.57
C PRO A 147 2.21 -5.83 -15.12
N LEU A 148 2.20 -6.76 -14.16
CA LEU A 148 2.40 -6.41 -12.76
C LEU A 148 3.86 -5.98 -12.58
N GLY A 149 4.10 -4.84 -11.91
CA GLY A 149 5.45 -4.28 -11.77
C GLY A 149 6.40 -5.14 -10.94
N GLU A 150 5.87 -5.94 -10.02
CA GLU A 150 6.61 -6.82 -9.13
C GLU A 150 5.88 -8.17 -8.97
N PRO A 151 6.60 -9.26 -8.62
CA PRO A 151 5.96 -10.51 -8.20
C PRO A 151 5.02 -10.30 -7.02
N VAL A 152 3.95 -11.09 -6.98
CA VAL A 152 2.92 -11.01 -5.95
C VAL A 152 3.23 -12.01 -4.83
N MET A 153 3.24 -11.55 -3.58
CA MET A 153 3.28 -12.45 -2.43
C MET A 153 1.87 -12.94 -2.12
N ILE A 154 1.70 -14.26 -2.03
CA ILE A 154 0.44 -14.92 -1.68
C ILE A 154 0.64 -15.85 -0.49
N GLY A 155 -0.43 -16.20 0.21
CA GLY A 155 -0.35 -17.17 1.30
C GLY A 155 0.05 -18.55 0.78
N ALA A 156 0.59 -19.41 1.64
CA ALA A 156 0.67 -20.83 1.34
C ALA A 156 -0.76 -21.41 1.28
N GLY A 157 -1.04 -22.23 0.28
CA GLY A 157 -2.34 -22.84 0.06
C GLY A 157 -2.82 -22.73 -1.38
N ARG A 158 -4.13 -22.88 -1.55
CA ARG A 158 -4.81 -22.90 -2.83
C ARG A 158 -5.35 -21.53 -3.19
N HIS A 159 -4.94 -21.00 -4.33
CA HIS A 159 -5.30 -19.66 -4.79
C HIS A 159 -5.83 -19.66 -6.22
N ARG A 160 -6.76 -18.75 -6.52
CA ARG A 160 -7.30 -18.53 -7.87
C ARG A 160 -6.75 -17.22 -8.44
N LEU A 161 -6.02 -17.32 -9.54
CA LEU A 161 -5.54 -16.20 -10.33
C LEU A 161 -6.40 -16.03 -11.59
N THR A 162 -6.92 -14.83 -11.81
CA THR A 162 -7.78 -14.51 -12.96
C THR A 162 -7.23 -13.31 -13.71
N ALA A 163 -7.15 -13.36 -15.03
CA ALA A 163 -6.88 -12.21 -15.89
C ALA A 163 -8.10 -11.92 -16.78
N ARG A 164 -8.53 -10.65 -16.80
CA ARG A 164 -9.66 -10.18 -17.62
C ARG A 164 -9.21 -9.06 -18.55
N LEU A 165 -9.53 -9.18 -19.83
CA LEU A 165 -9.26 -8.15 -20.81
C LEU A 165 -10.54 -7.92 -21.64
N THR A 166 -10.97 -6.67 -21.74
CA THR A 166 -12.19 -6.30 -22.48
C THR A 166 -12.17 -6.89 -23.89
N GLY A 167 -13.23 -7.62 -24.24
CA GLY A 167 -13.37 -8.26 -25.56
C GLY A 167 -12.70 -9.63 -25.68
N ARG A 168 -12.15 -10.20 -24.60
CA ARG A 168 -11.64 -11.59 -24.55
C ARG A 168 -12.31 -12.38 -23.43
N GLU A 169 -12.21 -13.71 -23.51
CA GLU A 169 -12.58 -14.57 -22.40
C GLU A 169 -11.59 -14.41 -21.25
N ALA A 170 -12.09 -14.55 -20.02
CA ALA A 170 -11.24 -14.45 -18.83
C ALA A 170 -10.41 -15.73 -18.68
N VAL A 171 -9.10 -15.57 -18.47
CA VAL A 171 -8.21 -16.70 -18.21
C VAL A 171 -8.08 -16.90 -16.71
N THR A 172 -8.42 -18.10 -16.24
CA THR A 172 -8.34 -18.46 -14.81
C THR A 172 -7.39 -19.63 -14.61
N ARG A 173 -6.51 -19.53 -13.62
CA ARG A 173 -5.65 -20.62 -13.14
C ARG A 173 -5.79 -20.77 -11.63
N VAL A 174 -5.86 -22.02 -11.19
CA VAL A 174 -5.78 -22.37 -9.78
C VAL A 174 -4.37 -22.90 -9.53
N VAL A 175 -3.74 -22.39 -8.49
CA VAL A 175 -2.40 -22.80 -8.08
C VAL A 175 -2.43 -23.24 -6.63
N ASP A 176 -1.70 -24.31 -6.35
CA ASP A 176 -1.41 -24.75 -5.00
C ASP A 176 0.06 -24.42 -4.73
N VAL A 177 0.32 -23.64 -3.68
CA VAL A 177 1.67 -23.16 -3.35
C VAL A 177 2.03 -23.51 -1.91
N ALA A 178 3.25 -23.99 -1.70
CA ALA A 178 3.83 -24.11 -0.37
C ALA A 178 4.54 -22.83 0.03
N GLY A 179 4.77 -22.67 1.34
CA GLY A 179 5.54 -21.54 1.84
C GLY A 179 6.99 -21.59 1.35
N GLY A 180 7.50 -20.45 0.88
CA GLY A 180 8.82 -20.31 0.27
C GLY A 180 8.85 -20.56 -1.25
N ASP A 181 7.76 -21.05 -1.84
CA ASP A 181 7.74 -21.32 -3.28
C ASP A 181 7.91 -20.04 -4.11
N THR A 182 8.54 -20.19 -5.27
CA THR A 182 8.57 -19.17 -6.33
C THR A 182 8.06 -19.79 -7.62
N LEU A 183 6.98 -19.24 -8.18
CA LEU A 183 6.35 -19.78 -9.40
C LEU A 183 6.08 -18.69 -10.42
N ASP A 184 6.18 -19.07 -11.69
CA ASP A 184 5.71 -18.28 -12.82
C ASP A 184 4.35 -18.82 -13.28
N VAL A 185 3.33 -17.97 -13.33
CA VAL A 185 1.97 -18.33 -13.74
C VAL A 185 1.58 -17.56 -14.99
N SER A 186 1.24 -18.29 -16.05
CA SER A 186 0.78 -17.73 -17.31
C SER A 186 -0.75 -17.73 -17.40
N LEU A 187 -1.33 -16.54 -17.57
CA LEU A 187 -2.75 -16.26 -17.74
C LEU A 187 -3.04 -15.75 -19.16
N VAL A 188 -2.39 -16.32 -20.16
CA VAL A 188 -2.74 -16.12 -21.57
C VAL A 188 -3.46 -17.35 -22.10
N GLU A 189 -4.31 -17.17 -23.11
CA GLU A 189 -4.89 -18.27 -23.88
C GLU A 189 -3.76 -19.12 -24.50
N ALA A 190 -3.96 -20.43 -24.54
CA ALA A 190 -3.01 -21.38 -25.13
C ALA A 190 -3.12 -21.40 -26.66
#